data_AF-A0A432H7B5-F1
#
_entry.id   AF-A0A432H7B5-F1
#
_cell.length_a   1.000
_cell.length_b   1.000
_cell.length_c   1.000
_cell.angle_alpha   90.00
_cell.angle_beta   90.00
_cell.angle_gamma   90.00
#
_symmetry.space_group_name_H-M   'P 1'
#
loop_
_entity.id
_entity.type
_entity.pdbx_description
1 polymer ?
#
loop_
_entity_poly.entity_id
_entity_poly.type
_entity_poly.pdbx_seq_one_letter_code
_entity_poly.pdbx_strand_id
1 'polypeptide(L)'
;MPMSWILTLSVTLALTAPLPPSLHAFPADDSPQSEVTEAQQTAATAALAKLQERINAAWEEYMLPYREAKTDEEREAIQLDPKKSPTVVFLPEMLEFTRIHAGTDACLEALQEVMMMAARDEESGWVLDKVVDTVLVDFIEDEGVKELVRFAHYNPPSAANLRLLRAVADRSPHRTARASAYYSLSKILAAEKDTRAESRRLLDRLLKEYADVTFVRQTTYGDLVQGDIFELEHLQIGHVAPEIIGKKIDGNLMQLSAFRGKVVLLDFWGDW
;
A
#
# COMPACT_ATOMS: atom_id res chain seq x y z
N MET A 1 27.36 41.79 -58.47
CA MET A 1 27.66 40.40 -58.08
C MET A 1 26.50 39.89 -57.23
N PRO A 2 25.56 39.11 -57.77
CA PRO A 2 24.47 38.53 -57.00
C PRO A 2 24.83 37.09 -56.58
N MET A 3 24.75 36.80 -55.27
CA MET A 3 24.94 35.47 -54.71
C MET A 3 23.61 34.71 -54.76
N SER A 4 23.63 33.62 -55.52
CA SER A 4 22.50 32.73 -55.77
C SER A 4 22.24 31.82 -54.57
N TRP A 5 20.97 31.70 -54.21
CA TRP A 5 20.44 30.75 -53.25
C TRP A 5 20.46 29.34 -53.85
N ILE A 6 21.07 28.37 -53.18
CA ILE A 6 20.99 26.95 -53.53
C ILE A 6 20.13 26.26 -52.47
N LEU A 7 18.99 25.75 -52.93
CA LEU A 7 18.16 24.77 -52.24
C LEU A 7 18.94 23.47 -52.05
N THR A 8 19.08 23.02 -50.82
CA THR A 8 19.41 21.62 -50.52
C THR A 8 18.18 20.92 -49.97
N LEU A 9 17.59 20.07 -50.82
CA LEU A 9 16.67 19.00 -50.42
C LEU A 9 17.44 18.03 -49.50
N SER A 10 17.05 17.95 -48.23
CA SER A 10 17.47 16.86 -47.35
C SER A 10 16.43 15.75 -47.43
N VAL A 11 16.77 14.71 -48.19
CA VAL A 11 16.05 13.42 -48.23
C VAL A 11 16.13 12.80 -46.84
N THR A 12 14.99 12.68 -46.16
CA THR A 12 14.87 11.90 -44.92
C THR A 12 14.91 10.42 -45.28
N LEU A 13 16.09 9.81 -45.17
CA LEU A 13 16.25 8.37 -45.31
C LEU A 13 15.63 7.71 -44.07
N ALA A 14 14.48 7.05 -44.24
CA ALA A 14 13.92 6.15 -43.23
C ALA A 14 14.84 4.93 -43.10
N LEU A 15 15.75 4.94 -42.12
CA LEU A 15 16.45 3.74 -41.68
C LEU A 15 15.52 2.96 -40.76
N THR A 16 14.85 1.94 -41.32
CA THR A 16 14.32 0.81 -40.56
C THR A 16 15.51 0.02 -40.00
N ALA A 17 15.95 0.35 -38.79
CA ALA A 17 16.91 -0.48 -38.07
C ALA A 17 16.20 -1.77 -37.62
N PRO A 18 16.77 -2.97 -37.85
CA PRO A 18 16.25 -4.20 -37.26
C PRO A 18 16.38 -4.13 -35.74
N LEU A 19 15.35 -4.59 -35.03
CA LEU A 19 15.36 -4.80 -33.58
C LEU A 19 16.64 -5.57 -33.20
N PRO A 20 17.37 -5.17 -32.14
CA PRO A 20 18.52 -5.94 -31.70
C PRO A 20 18.08 -7.36 -31.34
N PRO A 21 18.88 -8.39 -31.65
CA PRO A 21 18.58 -9.75 -31.21
C PRO A 21 18.42 -9.72 -29.70
N SER A 22 17.32 -10.33 -29.24
CA SER A 22 16.99 -10.60 -27.84
C SER A 22 18.26 -10.78 -27.03
N LEU A 23 18.52 -9.86 -26.10
CA LEU A 23 19.56 -10.01 -25.10
C LEU A 23 19.36 -11.38 -24.48
N HIS A 24 20.33 -12.24 -24.75
CA HIS A 24 20.44 -13.56 -24.17
C HIS A 24 20.13 -13.44 -22.69
N ALA A 25 19.30 -14.37 -22.22
CA ALA A 25 19.06 -14.63 -20.81
C ALA A 25 20.33 -14.34 -20.02
N PHE A 26 20.24 -13.40 -19.08
CA PHE A 26 21.21 -13.37 -17.99
C PHE A 26 21.29 -14.81 -17.48
N PRO A 27 22.49 -15.41 -17.37
CA PRO A 27 22.59 -16.67 -16.65
C PRO A 27 21.92 -16.42 -15.31
N ALA A 28 20.93 -17.25 -14.98
CA ALA A 28 20.45 -17.32 -13.61
C ALA A 28 21.70 -17.42 -12.74
N ASP A 29 21.84 -16.48 -11.82
CA ASP A 29 22.86 -16.58 -10.80
C ASP A 29 22.48 -17.81 -9.97
N ASP A 30 22.98 -18.98 -10.37
CA ASP A 30 22.91 -20.26 -9.65
C ASP A 30 23.78 -20.21 -8.37
N SER A 31 23.93 -19.03 -7.77
CA SER A 31 24.26 -18.91 -6.36
C SER A 31 23.09 -19.55 -5.61
N PRO A 32 23.29 -20.64 -4.84
CA PRO A 32 22.22 -21.15 -4.01
C PRO A 32 21.84 -20.02 -3.06
N GLN A 33 20.67 -19.42 -3.27
CA GLN A 33 19.90 -18.89 -2.14
C GLN A 33 19.94 -20.03 -1.14
N SER A 34 20.67 -19.87 -0.04
CA SER A 34 20.87 -20.95 0.92
C SER A 34 19.49 -21.33 1.42
N GLU A 35 18.91 -22.41 0.87
CA GLU A 35 17.53 -22.79 1.17
C GLU A 35 17.40 -22.90 2.68
N VAL A 36 16.53 -22.07 3.25
CA VAL A 36 16.24 -22.06 4.67
C VAL A 36 15.70 -23.44 5.03
N THR A 37 16.37 -24.12 5.97
CA THR A 37 15.95 -25.46 6.39
C THR A 37 14.64 -25.41 7.17
N GLU A 38 13.88 -26.51 7.15
CA GLU A 38 12.64 -26.66 7.94
C GLU A 38 12.88 -26.42 9.44
N ALA A 39 14.05 -26.80 9.95
CA ALA A 39 14.46 -26.52 11.33
C ALA A 39 14.63 -25.01 11.59
N GLN A 40 15.19 -24.26 10.63
CA GLN A 40 15.29 -22.80 10.72
C GLN A 40 13.92 -22.13 10.63
N GLN A 41 13.02 -22.62 9.75
CA GLN A 41 11.64 -22.12 9.67
C GLN A 41 10.90 -22.33 11.00
N THR A 42 10.98 -23.54 11.56
CA THR A 42 10.33 -23.88 12.84
C THR A 42 10.89 -23.03 13.99
N ALA A 43 12.21 -22.88 14.05
CA ALA A 43 12.87 -22.07 15.07
C ALA A 43 12.49 -20.58 14.95
N ALA A 44 12.46 -20.03 13.73
CA ALA A 44 12.09 -18.65 13.47
C ALA A 44 10.62 -18.38 13.85
N THR A 45 9.71 -19.28 13.47
CA THR A 45 8.28 -19.18 13.82
C THR A 45 8.09 -19.17 15.35
N ALA A 46 8.75 -20.09 16.07
CA ALA A 46 8.67 -20.15 17.52
C ALA A 46 9.31 -18.93 18.20
N ALA A 47 10.37 -18.36 17.61
CA ALA A 47 11.01 -17.15 18.11
C ALA A 47 10.14 -15.91 17.89
N LEU A 48 9.50 -15.78 16.71
CA LEU A 48 8.59 -14.67 16.41
C LEU A 48 7.38 -14.68 17.36
N ALA A 49 6.77 -15.84 17.57
CA ALA A 49 5.62 -15.96 18.48
C ALA A 49 5.95 -15.48 19.91
N LYS A 50 7.13 -15.79 20.43
CA LYS A 50 7.59 -15.32 21.75
C LYS A 50 7.84 -13.80 21.76
N LEU A 51 8.36 -13.26 20.67
CA LEU A 51 8.58 -11.81 20.54
C LEU A 51 7.24 -11.08 20.47
N GLN A 52 6.28 -11.58 19.69
CA GLN A 52 4.93 -11.06 19.59
C GLN A 52 4.17 -11.14 20.92
N GLU A 53 4.32 -12.21 21.70
CA GLU A 53 3.73 -12.30 23.05
C GLU A 53 4.24 -11.15 23.96
N ARG A 54 5.54 -10.85 23.90
CA ARG A 54 6.14 -9.74 24.66
C ARG A 54 5.67 -8.38 24.15
N ILE A 55 5.56 -8.19 22.84
CA ILE A 55 5.03 -6.97 22.23
C ILE A 55 3.59 -6.75 22.65
N ASN A 56 2.76 -7.80 22.61
CA ASN A 56 1.36 -7.75 23.01
C ASN A 56 1.22 -7.39 24.50
N ALA A 57 1.97 -8.06 25.39
CA ALA A 57 1.98 -7.72 26.81
C ALA A 57 2.39 -6.26 27.07
N ALA A 58 3.39 -5.77 26.33
CA ALA A 58 3.81 -4.37 26.42
C ALA A 58 2.73 -3.40 25.92
N TRP A 59 1.96 -3.75 24.89
CA TRP A 59 0.81 -2.98 24.45
C TRP A 59 -0.31 -2.94 25.50
N GLU A 60 -0.57 -4.05 26.18
CA GLU A 60 -1.56 -4.10 27.25
C GLU A 60 -1.19 -3.18 28.41
N GLU A 61 0.09 -3.18 28.81
CA GLU A 61 0.61 -2.29 29.84
C GLU A 61 0.58 -0.82 29.38
N TYR A 62 1.07 -0.54 28.16
CA TYR A 62 1.15 0.81 27.62
C TYR A 62 -0.23 1.46 27.47
N MET A 63 -1.25 0.68 27.08
CA MET A 63 -2.62 1.16 26.88
C MET A 63 -3.50 1.04 28.12
N LEU A 64 -2.96 0.56 29.26
CA LEU A 64 -3.72 0.38 30.49
C LEU A 64 -4.46 1.65 30.95
N PRO A 65 -3.85 2.86 30.93
CA PRO A 65 -4.56 4.07 31.33
C PRO A 65 -5.85 4.30 30.54
N TYR A 66 -5.85 4.04 29.23
CA TYR A 66 -7.03 4.20 28.38
C TYR A 66 -8.11 3.15 28.67
N ARG A 67 -7.70 1.93 29.04
CA ARG A 67 -8.62 0.86 29.41
C ARG A 67 -9.29 1.11 30.76
N GLU A 68 -8.59 1.76 31.69
CA GLU A 68 -9.11 2.07 33.02
C GLU A 68 -9.98 3.34 33.06
N ALA A 69 -9.84 4.23 32.07
CA ALA A 69 -10.65 5.44 31.95
C ALA A 69 -12.13 5.12 31.69
N LYS A 70 -13.00 5.67 32.53
CA LYS A 70 -14.45 5.44 32.53
C LYS A 70 -15.21 6.53 31.80
N THR A 71 -14.70 7.76 31.78
CA THR A 71 -15.34 8.89 31.08
C THR A 71 -14.54 9.36 29.87
N ASP A 72 -15.19 10.09 28.97
CA ASP A 72 -14.51 10.69 27.82
C ASP A 72 -13.48 11.73 28.29
N GLU A 73 -13.79 12.50 29.33
CA GLU A 73 -12.86 13.48 29.90
C GLU A 73 -11.60 12.82 30.49
N GLU A 74 -11.75 11.68 31.16
CA GLU A 74 -10.61 10.88 31.63
C GLU A 74 -9.76 10.38 30.46
N ARG A 75 -10.41 9.90 29.38
CA ARG A 75 -9.71 9.44 28.17
C ARG A 75 -8.94 10.56 27.48
N GLU A 76 -9.56 11.74 27.34
CA GLU A 76 -8.94 12.92 26.71
C GLU A 76 -7.76 13.47 27.52
N ALA A 77 -7.76 13.30 28.84
CA ALA A 77 -6.69 13.76 29.71
C ALA A 77 -5.44 12.84 29.69
N ILE A 78 -5.55 11.61 29.16
CA ILE A 78 -4.43 10.67 29.12
C ILE A 78 -3.37 11.12 28.14
N GLN A 79 -2.13 11.18 28.63
CA GLN A 79 -0.94 11.42 27.83
C GLN A 79 0.02 10.25 28.02
N LEU A 80 0.12 9.39 27.02
CA LEU A 80 1.13 8.34 27.00
C LEU A 80 2.46 8.90 26.51
N ASP A 81 3.56 8.45 27.11
CA ASP A 81 4.91 8.79 26.66
C ASP A 81 5.17 8.09 25.32
N PRO A 82 5.36 8.81 24.20
CA PRO A 82 5.60 8.20 22.90
C PRO A 82 6.86 7.32 22.89
N LYS A 83 7.87 7.65 23.71
CA LYS A 83 9.13 6.89 23.79
C LYS A 83 8.96 5.51 24.42
N LYS A 84 7.88 5.30 25.18
CA LYS A 84 7.53 4.02 25.79
C LYS A 84 6.57 3.20 24.93
N SER A 85 6.14 3.73 23.78
CA SER A 85 5.31 2.96 22.86
C SER A 85 6.03 1.66 22.48
N PRO A 86 5.36 0.50 22.49
CA PRO A 86 5.95 -0.75 22.04
C PRO A 86 6.49 -0.66 20.60
N THR A 87 5.89 0.17 19.75
CA THR A 87 6.42 0.52 18.42
C THR A 87 7.86 1.04 18.48
N VAL A 88 8.19 1.88 19.46
CA VAL A 88 9.54 2.45 19.60
C VAL A 88 10.48 1.47 20.29
N VAL A 89 10.01 0.84 21.36
CA VAL A 89 10.86 0.00 22.23
C VAL A 89 11.25 -1.32 21.56
N PHE A 90 10.35 -1.93 20.77
CA PHE A 90 10.59 -3.24 20.15
C PHE A 90 11.11 -3.15 18.71
N LEU A 91 11.08 -1.99 18.06
CA LEU A 91 11.56 -1.85 16.68
C LEU A 91 13.02 -2.34 16.48
N PRO A 92 13.99 -2.02 17.37
CA PRO A 92 15.35 -2.55 17.24
C PRO A 92 15.42 -4.08 17.34
N GLU A 93 14.61 -4.69 18.20
CA GLU A 93 14.59 -6.15 18.38
C GLU A 93 13.92 -6.84 17.20
N MET A 94 12.85 -6.27 16.65
CA MET A 94 12.21 -6.75 15.42
C MET A 94 13.15 -6.65 14.22
N LEU A 95 13.91 -5.56 14.09
CA LEU A 95 14.93 -5.43 13.05
C LEU A 95 16.02 -6.49 13.19
N GLU A 96 16.51 -6.73 14.40
CA GLU A 96 17.50 -7.78 14.65
C GLU A 96 16.93 -9.18 14.36
N PHE A 97 15.64 -9.41 14.67
CA PHE A 97 14.95 -10.64 14.31
C PHE A 97 14.98 -10.89 12.79
N THR A 98 14.61 -9.89 11.98
CA THR A 98 14.61 -10.01 10.51
C THR A 98 16.00 -10.35 9.95
N ARG A 99 17.06 -9.85 10.60
CA ARG A 99 18.45 -10.14 10.24
C ARG A 99 18.88 -11.56 10.61
N ILE A 100 18.50 -12.05 11.79
CA ILE A 100 18.87 -13.39 12.28
C ILE A 100 18.13 -14.48 11.51
N HIS A 101 16.86 -14.22 11.15
CA HIS A 101 15.98 -15.19 10.53
C HIS A 101 15.73 -14.92 9.04
N ALA A 102 16.67 -14.26 8.34
CA ALA A 102 16.53 -13.89 6.93
C ALA A 102 16.09 -15.08 6.05
N GLY A 103 15.18 -14.81 5.10
CA GLY A 103 14.62 -15.80 4.17
C GLY A 103 13.55 -16.74 4.77
N THR A 104 13.26 -16.66 6.08
CA THR A 104 12.16 -17.44 6.68
C THR A 104 10.80 -16.75 6.47
N ASP A 105 9.71 -17.51 6.54
CA ASP A 105 8.35 -16.97 6.46
C ASP A 105 8.10 -16.01 7.64
N ALA A 106 8.64 -16.36 8.81
CA ALA A 106 8.60 -15.52 10.00
C ALA A 106 9.37 -14.20 9.81
N CYS A 107 10.42 -14.17 8.99
CA CYS A 107 11.09 -12.91 8.65
C CYS A 107 10.20 -12.02 7.79
N LEU A 108 9.48 -12.58 6.81
CA LEU A 108 8.52 -11.82 6.02
C LEU A 108 7.39 -11.24 6.88
N GLU A 109 6.87 -12.02 7.83
CA GLU A 109 5.88 -11.55 8.81
C GLU A 109 6.46 -10.43 9.70
N ALA A 110 7.68 -10.61 10.22
CA ALA A 110 8.35 -9.59 11.00
C ALA A 110 8.61 -8.30 10.20
N LEU A 111 8.98 -8.40 8.92
CA LEU A 111 9.15 -7.25 8.02
C LEU A 111 7.85 -6.47 7.84
N GLN A 112 6.70 -7.15 7.74
CA GLN A 112 5.39 -6.51 7.70
C GLN A 112 5.12 -5.72 8.99
N GLU A 113 5.42 -6.30 10.14
CA GLU A 113 5.23 -5.63 11.43
C GLU A 113 6.18 -4.44 11.60
N VAL A 114 7.45 -4.58 11.22
CA VAL A 114 8.44 -3.49 11.17
C VAL A 114 7.97 -2.34 10.27
N MET A 115 7.41 -2.65 9.10
CA MET A 115 6.84 -1.64 8.21
C MET A 115 5.69 -0.87 8.88
N MET A 116 4.77 -1.56 9.54
CA MET A 116 3.65 -0.92 10.26
C MET A 116 4.14 -0.07 11.43
N MET A 117 5.16 -0.54 12.15
CA MET A 117 5.79 0.19 13.26
C MET A 117 6.47 1.47 12.78
N ALA A 118 7.20 1.41 11.68
CA ALA A 118 7.96 2.54 11.15
C ALA A 118 7.12 3.54 10.32
N ALA A 119 5.98 3.13 9.76
CA ALA A 119 5.22 3.93 8.79
C ALA A 119 4.72 5.29 9.31
N ARG A 120 4.65 5.49 10.63
CA ARG A 120 4.10 6.71 11.26
C ARG A 120 5.14 7.62 11.89
N ASP A 121 6.41 7.24 11.83
CA ASP A 121 7.52 8.01 12.39
C ASP A 121 8.45 8.48 11.26
N GLU A 122 8.54 9.80 11.09
CA GLU A 122 9.39 10.42 10.05
C GLU A 122 10.88 10.09 10.26
N GLU A 123 11.33 9.90 11.51
CA GLU A 123 12.71 9.52 11.82
C GLU A 123 13.04 8.08 11.38
N SER A 124 12.02 7.25 11.20
CA SER A 124 12.12 5.84 10.82
C SER A 124 12.02 5.61 9.30
N GLY A 125 12.10 6.66 8.46
CA GLY A 125 12.04 6.52 7.00
C GLY A 125 13.06 5.54 6.41
N TRP A 126 14.28 5.50 6.97
CA TRP A 126 15.34 4.57 6.58
C TRP A 126 14.98 3.09 6.83
N VAL A 127 14.11 2.82 7.81
CA VAL A 127 13.63 1.47 8.11
C VAL A 127 12.78 0.95 6.97
N LEU A 128 11.91 1.80 6.43
CA LEU A 128 11.06 1.42 5.32
C LEU A 128 11.89 1.10 4.08
N ASP A 129 12.94 1.89 3.79
CA ASP A 129 13.86 1.57 2.69
C ASP A 129 14.51 0.19 2.86
N LYS A 130 14.98 -0.13 4.07
CA LYS A 130 15.55 -1.45 4.36
C LYS A 130 14.54 -2.58 4.21
N VAL A 131 13.32 -2.42 4.74
CA VAL A 131 12.26 -3.42 4.58
C VAL A 131 11.98 -3.66 3.11
N VAL A 132 11.83 -2.59 2.32
CA VAL A 132 11.58 -2.70 0.88
C VAL A 132 12.74 -3.37 0.16
N ASP A 133 14.00 -3.03 0.48
CA ASP A 133 15.16 -3.68 -0.12
C ASP A 133 15.16 -5.18 0.18
N THR A 134 14.98 -5.59 1.43
CA THR A 134 14.92 -7.01 1.82
C THR A 134 13.78 -7.74 1.10
N VAL A 135 12.57 -7.17 1.08
CA VAL A 135 11.42 -7.79 0.42
C VAL A 135 11.65 -7.96 -1.08
N LEU A 136 12.23 -6.97 -1.76
CA LEU A 136 12.46 -7.01 -3.21
C LEU A 136 13.60 -7.95 -3.64
N VAL A 137 14.51 -8.28 -2.73
CA VAL A 137 15.63 -9.20 -2.97
C VAL A 137 15.27 -10.62 -2.55
N ASP A 138 14.78 -10.79 -1.33
CA ASP A 138 14.63 -12.11 -0.71
C ASP A 138 13.23 -12.71 -0.91
N PHE A 139 12.20 -11.88 -1.06
CA PHE A 139 10.80 -12.32 -0.97
C PHE A 139 9.94 -11.96 -2.19
N ILE A 140 10.47 -11.33 -3.24
CA ILE A 140 9.64 -10.85 -4.37
C ILE A 140 8.84 -11.97 -5.06
N GLU A 141 9.36 -13.20 -4.99
CA GLU A 141 8.73 -14.41 -5.51
C GLU A 141 7.87 -15.15 -4.49
N ASP A 142 7.79 -14.69 -3.25
CA ASP A 142 7.01 -15.29 -2.17
C ASP A 142 5.53 -14.85 -2.24
N GLU A 143 4.59 -15.78 -2.01
CA GLU A 143 3.16 -15.48 -2.04
C GLU A 143 2.73 -14.56 -0.88
N GLY A 144 3.43 -14.65 0.26
CA GLY A 144 3.21 -13.86 1.47
C GLY A 144 3.43 -12.36 1.27
N VAL A 145 4.13 -11.93 0.22
CA VAL A 145 4.29 -10.51 -0.12
C VAL A 145 2.94 -9.81 -0.31
N LYS A 146 1.88 -10.55 -0.67
CA LYS A 146 0.52 -10.00 -0.74
C LYS A 146 0.10 -9.31 0.58
N GLU A 147 0.50 -9.84 1.73
CA GLU A 147 0.12 -9.31 3.03
C GLU A 147 0.79 -7.96 3.34
N LEU A 148 2.00 -7.74 2.82
CA LEU A 148 2.67 -6.44 2.91
C LEU A 148 2.00 -5.39 2.01
N VAL A 149 1.62 -5.75 0.78
CA VAL A 149 1.14 -4.76 -0.20
C VAL A 149 -0.37 -4.50 -0.15
N ARG A 150 -1.18 -5.44 0.34
CA ARG A 150 -2.66 -5.37 0.31
C ARG A 150 -3.23 -4.13 0.99
N PHE A 151 -2.63 -3.72 2.09
CA PHE A 151 -3.09 -2.59 2.91
C PHE A 151 -2.11 -1.41 2.92
N ALA A 152 -1.09 -1.44 2.07
CA ALA A 152 -0.03 -0.42 2.05
C ALA A 152 -0.51 1.00 1.70
N HIS A 153 -1.71 1.16 1.15
CA HIS A 153 -2.33 2.47 0.89
C HIS A 153 -2.82 3.19 2.15
N TYR A 154 -2.90 2.52 3.30
CA TYR A 154 -3.14 3.17 4.59
C TYR A 154 -1.90 3.82 5.19
N ASN A 155 -0.72 3.47 4.69
CA ASN A 155 0.53 4.10 5.11
C ASN A 155 0.69 5.46 4.39
N PRO A 156 1.34 6.44 5.03
CA PRO A 156 1.73 7.67 4.35
C PRO A 156 2.48 7.37 3.04
N PRO A 157 2.15 8.04 1.92
CA PRO A 157 2.86 7.85 0.66
C PRO A 157 4.35 8.17 0.81
N SER A 158 5.20 7.25 0.37
CA SER A 158 6.66 7.43 0.36
C SER A 158 7.28 6.82 -0.89
N ALA A 159 8.48 7.25 -1.25
CA ALA A 159 9.22 6.71 -2.38
C ALA A 159 9.44 5.19 -2.25
N ALA A 160 9.77 4.73 -1.03
CA ALA A 160 9.95 3.32 -0.72
C ALA A 160 8.64 2.51 -0.92
N ASN A 161 7.51 3.00 -0.42
CA ASN A 161 6.21 2.34 -0.57
C ASN A 161 5.81 2.23 -2.05
N LEU A 162 5.92 3.34 -2.80
CA LEU A 162 5.64 3.33 -4.25
C LEU A 162 6.59 2.39 -5.01
N ARG A 163 7.87 2.32 -4.62
CA ARG A 163 8.84 1.40 -5.21
C ARG A 163 8.45 -0.06 -4.97
N LEU A 164 8.09 -0.41 -3.73
CA LEU A 164 7.60 -1.75 -3.38
C LEU A 164 6.39 -2.14 -4.23
N LEU A 165 5.34 -1.29 -4.21
CA LEU A 165 4.09 -1.57 -4.92
C LEU A 165 4.30 -1.73 -6.44
N ARG A 166 5.10 -0.85 -7.06
CA ARG A 166 5.42 -0.97 -8.49
C ARG A 166 6.19 -2.25 -8.78
N ALA A 167 7.18 -2.60 -7.97
CA ALA A 167 7.99 -3.80 -8.18
C ALA A 167 7.17 -5.09 -7.99
N VAL A 168 6.31 -5.17 -6.98
CA VAL A 168 5.44 -6.35 -6.75
C VAL A 168 4.43 -6.49 -7.88
N ALA A 169 3.83 -5.39 -8.34
CA ALA A 169 2.87 -5.41 -9.45
C ALA A 169 3.48 -5.90 -10.78
N ASP A 170 4.77 -5.64 -11.00
CA ASP A 170 5.50 -5.97 -12.23
C ASP A 170 6.16 -7.37 -12.16
N ARG A 171 6.85 -7.67 -11.05
CA ARG A 171 7.79 -8.79 -10.95
C ARG A 171 7.23 -10.01 -10.23
N SER A 172 6.31 -9.86 -9.26
CA SER A 172 5.85 -11.01 -8.47
C SER A 172 5.23 -12.08 -9.37
N PRO A 173 5.49 -13.38 -9.20
CA PRO A 173 4.84 -14.43 -9.97
C PRO A 173 3.38 -14.66 -9.51
N HIS A 174 3.01 -14.15 -8.32
CA HIS A 174 1.72 -14.41 -7.71
C HIS A 174 0.65 -13.41 -8.13
N ARG A 175 -0.43 -13.94 -8.71
CA ARG A 175 -1.58 -13.14 -9.17
C ARG A 175 -2.25 -12.36 -8.04
N THR A 176 -2.30 -12.95 -6.84
CA THR A 176 -2.82 -12.32 -5.61
C THR A 176 -1.98 -11.12 -5.19
N ALA A 177 -0.67 -11.27 -5.13
CA ALA A 177 0.26 -10.18 -4.79
C ALA A 177 0.21 -9.04 -5.82
N ARG A 178 0.16 -9.36 -7.12
CA ARG A 178 -0.01 -8.34 -8.18
C ARG A 178 -1.29 -7.54 -8.01
N ALA A 179 -2.42 -8.21 -7.77
CA ALA A 179 -3.71 -7.54 -7.57
C ALA A 179 -3.66 -6.60 -6.35
N SER A 180 -3.11 -7.08 -5.23
CA SER A 180 -2.91 -6.28 -4.02
C SER A 180 -2.03 -5.05 -4.25
N ALA A 181 -0.93 -5.21 -4.99
CA ALA A 181 -0.04 -4.13 -5.34
C ALA A 181 -0.70 -3.08 -6.26
N TYR A 182 -1.39 -3.53 -7.32
CA TYR A 182 -2.15 -2.63 -8.20
C TYR A 182 -3.18 -1.81 -7.43
N TYR A 183 -3.89 -2.44 -6.50
CA TYR A 183 -4.98 -1.81 -5.76
C TYR A 183 -4.46 -0.75 -4.79
N SER A 184 -3.46 -1.10 -3.98
CA SER A 184 -2.86 -0.11 -3.07
C SER A 184 -2.20 1.03 -3.85
N LEU A 185 -1.51 0.73 -4.96
CA LEU A 185 -0.91 1.76 -5.80
C LEU A 185 -1.97 2.69 -6.40
N SER A 186 -3.09 2.16 -6.90
CA SER A 186 -4.17 2.99 -7.44
C SER A 186 -4.80 3.89 -6.37
N LYS A 187 -4.99 3.39 -5.13
CA LYS A 187 -5.54 4.20 -4.03
C LYS A 187 -4.59 5.35 -3.67
N ILE A 188 -3.28 5.12 -3.60
CA ILE A 188 -2.30 6.18 -3.35
C ILE A 188 -2.30 7.22 -4.49
N LEU A 189 -2.32 6.77 -5.75
CA LEU A 189 -2.32 7.65 -6.92
C LEU A 189 -3.67 8.36 -7.16
N ALA A 190 -4.76 7.93 -6.53
CA ALA A 190 -6.05 8.60 -6.68
C ALA A 190 -6.10 9.95 -5.92
N ALA A 191 -5.29 10.09 -4.86
CA ALA A 191 -5.29 11.28 -4.00
C ALA A 191 -4.90 12.54 -4.80
N GLU A 192 -3.83 12.46 -5.59
CA GLU A 192 -3.27 13.60 -6.31
C GLU A 192 -3.87 13.74 -7.71
N LYS A 193 -4.27 14.97 -8.07
CA LYS A 193 -4.92 15.25 -9.36
C LYS A 193 -4.07 14.78 -10.56
N ASP A 194 -2.75 14.95 -10.47
CA ASP A 194 -1.82 14.68 -11.57
C ASP A 194 -1.60 13.17 -11.81
N THR A 195 -1.87 12.33 -10.80
CA THR A 195 -1.68 10.87 -10.88
C THR A 195 -2.99 10.09 -11.00
N ARG A 196 -4.16 10.74 -10.91
CA ARG A 196 -5.48 10.09 -11.09
C ARG A 196 -5.65 9.36 -12.42
N ALA A 197 -5.10 9.88 -13.51
CA ALA A 197 -5.17 9.21 -14.81
C ALA A 197 -4.33 7.91 -14.85
N GLU A 198 -3.28 7.82 -14.02
CA GLU A 198 -2.55 6.57 -13.80
C GLU A 198 -3.36 5.64 -12.90
N SER A 199 -3.87 6.14 -11.76
CA SER A 199 -4.76 5.40 -10.87
C SER A 199 -5.90 4.72 -11.61
N ARG A 200 -6.61 5.46 -12.47
CA ARG A 200 -7.69 4.92 -13.30
C ARG A 200 -7.24 3.76 -14.17
N ARG A 201 -6.09 3.87 -14.85
CA ARG A 201 -5.57 2.79 -15.70
C ARG A 201 -5.26 1.52 -14.90
N LEU A 202 -4.79 1.68 -13.66
CA LEU A 202 -4.55 0.54 -12.76
C LEU A 202 -5.87 -0.10 -12.30
N LEU A 203 -6.88 0.70 -11.97
CA LEU A 203 -8.23 0.21 -11.63
C LEU A 203 -8.88 -0.54 -12.80
N ASP A 204 -8.82 0.00 -14.03
CA ASP A 204 -9.33 -0.67 -15.22
C ASP A 204 -8.62 -2.02 -15.47
N ARG A 205 -7.30 -2.06 -15.23
CA ARG A 205 -6.52 -3.30 -15.32
C ARG A 205 -6.93 -4.31 -14.24
N LEU A 206 -7.13 -3.87 -13.01
CA LEU A 206 -7.64 -4.71 -11.92
C LEU A 206 -8.97 -5.36 -12.28
N LEU A 207 -9.94 -4.58 -12.77
CA LEU A 207 -11.23 -5.13 -13.20
C LEU A 207 -11.10 -6.13 -14.34
N LYS A 208 -10.22 -5.86 -15.30
CA LYS A 208 -10.05 -6.71 -16.47
C LYS A 208 -9.33 -8.02 -16.15
N GLU A 209 -8.26 -7.95 -15.36
CA GLU A 209 -7.30 -9.04 -15.19
C GLU A 209 -7.38 -9.73 -13.84
N TYR A 210 -8.03 -9.13 -12.83
CA TYR A 210 -7.97 -9.57 -11.43
C TYR A 210 -9.31 -9.45 -10.67
N ALA A 211 -10.44 -9.21 -11.36
CA ALA A 211 -11.73 -8.98 -10.69
C ALA A 211 -12.17 -10.13 -9.77
N ASP A 212 -11.84 -11.37 -10.11
CA ASP A 212 -12.16 -12.59 -9.33
C ASP A 212 -11.22 -12.82 -8.14
N VAL A 213 -10.13 -12.08 -8.01
CA VAL A 213 -9.20 -12.25 -6.89
C VAL A 213 -9.84 -11.73 -5.60
N THR A 214 -9.86 -12.57 -4.57
CA THR A 214 -10.35 -12.22 -3.24
C THR A 214 -9.44 -11.18 -2.58
N PHE A 215 -10.03 -10.07 -2.15
CA PHE A 215 -9.35 -9.07 -1.31
C PHE A 215 -9.38 -9.48 0.16
N VAL A 216 -10.59 -9.73 0.69
CA VAL A 216 -10.81 -10.14 2.08
C VAL A 216 -12.11 -10.93 2.19
N ARG A 217 -12.09 -12.05 2.94
CA ARG A 217 -13.27 -12.90 3.15
C ARG A 217 -13.92 -13.31 1.82
N GLN A 218 -15.12 -12.80 1.53
CA GLN A 218 -15.88 -13.08 0.31
C GLN A 218 -15.88 -11.89 -0.67
N THR A 219 -15.21 -10.79 -0.33
CA THR A 219 -15.12 -9.59 -1.18
C THR A 219 -13.98 -9.73 -2.17
N THR A 220 -14.26 -9.51 -3.44
CA THR A 220 -13.29 -9.53 -4.53
C THR A 220 -12.84 -8.12 -4.91
N TYR A 221 -11.75 -8.00 -5.67
CA TYR A 221 -11.38 -6.70 -6.24
C TYR A 221 -12.42 -6.18 -7.25
N GLY A 222 -13.17 -7.07 -7.90
CA GLY A 222 -14.29 -6.70 -8.78
C GLY A 222 -15.37 -5.92 -8.04
N ASP A 223 -15.68 -6.32 -6.80
CA ASP A 223 -16.69 -5.66 -5.97
C ASP A 223 -16.24 -4.26 -5.51
N LEU A 224 -14.93 -4.09 -5.23
CA LEU A 224 -14.35 -2.85 -4.70
C LEU A 224 -14.13 -1.80 -5.78
N VAL A 225 -13.47 -2.19 -6.87
CA VAL A 225 -12.91 -1.25 -7.84
C VAL A 225 -13.99 -0.46 -8.57
N GLN A 226 -15.21 -0.99 -8.70
CA GLN A 226 -16.33 -0.23 -9.27
C GLN A 226 -16.65 1.02 -8.45
N GLY A 227 -16.63 0.91 -7.11
CA GLY A 227 -16.83 2.03 -6.20
C GLY A 227 -15.70 3.06 -6.32
N ASP A 228 -14.45 2.59 -6.38
CA ASP A 228 -13.28 3.48 -6.54
C ASP A 228 -13.31 4.24 -7.88
N ILE A 229 -13.71 3.59 -8.97
CA ILE A 229 -13.86 4.25 -10.27
C ILE A 229 -14.97 5.31 -10.20
N PHE A 230 -16.11 4.98 -9.58
CA PHE A 230 -17.20 5.94 -9.41
C PHE A 230 -16.73 7.15 -8.60
N GLU A 231 -16.02 6.93 -7.50
CA GLU A 231 -15.44 7.99 -6.68
C GLU A 231 -14.49 8.88 -7.48
N LEU A 232 -13.60 8.27 -8.27
CA LEU A 232 -12.61 8.98 -9.09
C LEU A 232 -13.26 9.81 -10.22
N GLU A 233 -14.38 9.36 -10.76
CA GLU A 233 -15.11 10.04 -11.84
C GLU A 233 -16.15 11.08 -11.37
N HIS A 234 -16.73 10.89 -10.18
CA HIS A 234 -17.92 11.64 -9.77
C HIS A 234 -17.79 12.34 -8.41
N LEU A 235 -16.85 11.93 -7.55
CA LEU A 235 -16.74 12.40 -6.16
C LEU A 235 -15.44 13.16 -5.89
N GLN A 236 -14.94 13.88 -6.90
CA GLN A 236 -13.72 14.69 -6.79
C GLN A 236 -14.05 16.16 -6.54
N ILE A 237 -13.09 16.90 -5.96
CA ILE A 237 -13.19 18.36 -5.79
C ILE A 237 -13.56 19.02 -7.13
N GLY A 238 -14.62 19.83 -7.11
CA GLY A 238 -15.15 20.52 -8.30
C GLY A 238 -16.29 19.79 -9.00
N HIS A 239 -16.56 18.52 -8.69
CA HIS A 239 -17.76 17.83 -9.17
C HIS A 239 -19.00 18.28 -8.42
N VAL A 240 -20.15 18.17 -9.09
CA VAL A 240 -21.45 18.37 -8.45
C VAL A 240 -21.74 17.14 -7.59
N ALA A 241 -21.90 17.34 -6.28
CA ALA A 241 -22.31 16.27 -5.38
C ALA A 241 -23.60 15.57 -5.90
N PRO A 242 -23.63 14.22 -5.94
CA PRO A 242 -24.82 13.48 -6.36
C PRO A 242 -26.05 13.85 -5.52
N GLU A 243 -27.24 13.75 -6.13
CA GLU A 243 -28.48 13.96 -5.37
C GLU A 243 -28.61 12.90 -4.28
N ILE A 244 -28.99 13.34 -3.09
CA ILE A 244 -29.26 12.45 -1.95
C ILE A 244 -30.69 12.69 -1.54
N ILE A 245 -31.48 11.63 -1.63
CA ILE A 245 -32.88 11.64 -1.21
C ILE A 245 -33.00 10.76 0.01
N GLY A 246 -33.38 11.36 1.14
CA GLY A 246 -33.49 10.67 2.42
C GLY A 246 -34.72 11.11 3.21
N LYS A 247 -34.94 10.47 4.35
CA LYS A 247 -35.94 10.91 5.32
C LYS A 247 -35.22 11.57 6.49
N LYS A 248 -35.76 12.70 6.96
CA LYS A 248 -35.36 13.32 8.21
C LYS A 248 -35.92 12.53 9.39
N ILE A 249 -35.46 12.87 10.61
CA ILE A 249 -35.92 12.26 11.87
C ILE A 249 -37.44 12.43 12.06
N ASP A 250 -38.02 13.53 11.59
CA ASP A 250 -39.46 13.81 11.66
C ASP A 250 -40.28 13.09 10.56
N GLY A 251 -39.63 12.25 9.73
CA GLY A 251 -40.26 11.52 8.64
C GLY A 251 -40.44 12.31 7.34
N ASN A 252 -40.16 13.61 7.33
CA ASN A 252 -40.26 14.43 6.14
C ASN A 252 -39.12 14.12 5.16
N LEU A 253 -39.40 14.24 3.86
CA LEU A 253 -38.38 14.08 2.81
C LEU A 253 -37.27 15.12 2.96
N MET A 254 -36.04 14.72 2.64
CA MET A 254 -34.86 15.57 2.47
C MET A 254 -34.27 15.30 1.08
N GLN A 255 -33.93 16.38 0.39
CA GLN A 255 -33.17 16.35 -0.87
C GLN A 255 -31.95 17.25 -0.69
N LEU A 256 -30.78 16.83 -1.13
CA LEU A 256 -29.56 17.62 -1.04
C LEU A 256 -29.67 18.89 -1.88
N SER A 257 -30.34 18.84 -3.03
CA SER A 257 -30.56 20.01 -3.88
C SER A 257 -31.38 21.12 -3.20
N ALA A 258 -32.18 20.82 -2.18
CA ALA A 258 -32.91 21.82 -1.42
C ALA A 258 -31.98 22.80 -0.65
N PHE A 259 -30.70 22.47 -0.51
CA PHE A 259 -29.70 23.30 0.15
C PHE A 259 -28.85 24.14 -0.82
N ARG A 260 -29.19 24.17 -2.11
CA ARG A 260 -28.50 25.04 -3.10
C ARG A 260 -28.46 26.50 -2.62
N GLY A 261 -27.33 27.16 -2.84
CA GLY A 261 -27.08 28.53 -2.37
C GLY A 261 -26.56 28.61 -0.92
N LYS A 262 -26.40 27.49 -0.23
CA LYS A 262 -25.75 27.42 1.09
C LYS A 262 -24.42 26.67 1.02
N VAL A 263 -23.54 26.94 1.98
CA VAL A 263 -22.42 26.06 2.30
C VAL A 263 -22.96 24.93 3.17
N VAL A 264 -22.73 23.68 2.75
CA VAL A 264 -23.28 22.49 3.40
C VAL A 264 -22.12 21.60 3.83
N LEU A 265 -22.07 21.27 5.11
CA LEU A 265 -21.30 20.13 5.60
C LEU A 265 -22.24 18.92 5.58
N LEU A 266 -21.86 17.89 4.80
CA LEU A 266 -22.59 16.63 4.73
C LEU A 266 -21.76 15.57 5.45
N ASP A 267 -22.35 15.01 6.50
CA ASP A 267 -21.70 14.02 7.37
C ASP A 267 -22.44 12.67 7.30
N PHE A 268 -21.67 11.59 7.15
CA PHE A 268 -22.16 10.21 7.06
C PHE A 268 -21.71 9.46 8.32
N TRP A 269 -22.66 9.13 9.21
CA TRP A 269 -22.39 8.46 10.48
C TRP A 269 -23.41 7.34 10.76
N GLY A 270 -23.14 6.50 11.75
CA GLY A 270 -24.05 5.44 12.22
C GLY A 270 -23.95 5.23 13.73
N ASP A 271 -24.98 4.65 14.32
CA ASP A 271 -25.17 4.41 15.77
C ASP A 271 -24.69 3.01 16.24
N TRP A 272 -24.02 2.29 15.34
CA TRP A 272 -23.59 0.90 15.48
C TRP A 272 -22.48 0.68 16.51
#